data_AF-A0A6G0VPV6-F1
#
_entry.id   AF-A0A6G0VPV6-F1
#
_cell.length_a   1.000
_cell.length_b   1.000
_cell.length_c   1.000
_cell.angle_alpha   90.00
_cell.angle_beta   90.00
_cell.angle_gamma   90.00
#
_symmetry.space_group_name_H-M   'P 1'
#
loop_
_entity.id
_entity.type
_entity.pdbx_description
1 polymer ?
#
loop_
_entity_poly.entity_id
_entity_poly.type
_entity_poly.pdbx_seq_one_letter_code
_entity_poly.pdbx_strand_id
1 'polypeptide(L)'
;MSRKIRTKLPINENLLYPQIPIDAYAKMLAQQNVQKCQYDKNVRIKENKFAINDSILYLKDKVWEKGTIIKKCEEPRSFIIKNKNNKLFRRTSRHVRYDNGNFEERENIECERERRKESGIKNKETVISKVSRKGRIIRKPHRYI
;
A
#
# COMPACT_ATOMS: atom_id res chain seq x y z
N MET A 1 21.65 -42.04 13.40
CA MET A 1 20.27 -41.49 13.48
C MET A 1 20.30 -40.12 14.17
N SER A 2 20.19 -38.99 13.46
CA SER A 2 20.27 -37.63 14.05
C SER A 2 18.97 -36.83 14.02
N ARG A 3 17.87 -37.38 13.48
CA ARG A 3 16.58 -36.69 13.38
C ARG A 3 15.71 -36.99 14.60
N LYS A 4 15.27 -35.95 15.32
CA LYS A 4 14.24 -36.04 16.37
C LYS A 4 12.86 -36.10 15.72
N ILE A 5 12.14 -37.21 15.90
CA ILE A 5 10.81 -37.45 15.32
C ILE A 5 9.74 -37.01 16.33
N ARG A 6 8.70 -36.31 15.88
CA ARG A 6 7.62 -35.76 16.74
C ARG A 6 6.82 -36.82 17.53
N THR A 7 6.93 -38.09 17.15
CA THR A 7 6.18 -39.20 17.73
C THR A 7 6.89 -39.90 18.90
N LYS A 8 8.19 -39.65 19.10
CA LYS A 8 8.97 -40.27 20.19
C LYS A 8 9.35 -39.21 21.21
N LEU A 9 9.04 -39.47 22.48
CA LEU A 9 9.50 -38.62 23.57
C LEU A 9 11.03 -38.68 23.66
N PRO A 10 11.70 -37.53 23.81
CA PRO A 10 13.15 -37.52 24.03
C PRO A 10 13.46 -38.20 25.37
N ILE A 11 14.52 -39.01 25.39
CA ILE A 11 15.00 -39.68 26.61
C ILE A 11 15.56 -38.66 27.62
N ASN A 12 16.04 -37.51 27.14
CA ASN A 12 16.56 -36.45 28.00
C ASN A 12 15.46 -35.48 28.43
N GLU A 13 15.22 -35.42 29.74
CA GLU A 13 14.21 -34.57 30.38
C GLU A 13 14.41 -33.08 30.11
N ASN A 14 15.66 -32.63 29.91
CA ASN A 14 15.96 -31.23 29.60
C ASN A 14 15.32 -30.74 28.29
N LEU A 15 14.99 -31.68 27.39
CA LEU A 15 14.33 -31.39 26.12
C LEU A 15 12.80 -31.39 26.21
N LEU A 16 12.24 -31.83 27.34
CA LEU A 16 10.80 -31.80 27.62
C LEU A 16 10.37 -30.43 28.14
N TYR A 17 11.28 -29.68 28.75
CA TYR A 17 10.99 -28.32 29.20
C TYR A 17 10.86 -27.34 28.02
N PRO A 18 9.90 -26.41 28.08
CA PRO A 18 9.73 -25.39 27.04
C PRO A 18 10.95 -24.46 27.01
N GLN A 19 11.58 -24.33 25.84
CA GLN A 19 12.65 -23.37 25.63
C GLN A 19 12.06 -21.98 25.40
N ILE A 20 11.90 -21.23 26.49
CA ILE A 20 11.44 -19.84 26.42
C ILE A 20 12.67 -18.97 26.11
N PRO A 21 12.74 -18.31 24.95
CA PRO A 21 13.85 -17.42 24.64
C PRO A 21 13.83 -16.22 25.59
N ILE A 22 14.85 -16.14 26.46
CA ILE A 22 15.03 -15.09 27.47
C ILE A 22 15.08 -13.70 26.82
N ASP A 23 15.77 -13.59 25.68
CA ASP A 23 16.00 -12.30 24.98
C ASP A 23 15.12 -12.13 23.73
N ALA A 24 13.93 -12.73 23.71
CA ALA A 24 13.05 -12.69 22.53
C ALA A 24 12.78 -11.25 22.06
N TYR A 25 12.48 -10.35 23.01
CA TYR A 25 12.17 -8.95 22.74
C TYR A 25 13.36 -8.19 22.15
N ALA A 26 14.55 -8.34 22.75
CA ALA A 26 15.76 -7.69 22.27
C ALA A 26 16.12 -8.14 20.85
N LYS A 27 16.01 -9.45 20.56
CA LYS A 27 16.24 -10.00 19.22
C LYS A 27 15.22 -9.49 18.20
N MET A 28 13.94 -9.41 18.59
CA MET A 28 12.88 -8.84 17.76
C MET A 28 13.19 -7.38 17.41
N LEU A 29 13.57 -6.56 18.39
CA LEU A 29 13.89 -5.15 18.18
C LEU A 29 15.10 -4.98 17.24
N ALA A 30 16.14 -5.79 17.43
CA ALA A 30 17.32 -5.81 16.55
C ALA A 30 16.94 -6.15 15.10
N GLN A 31 16.08 -7.17 14.91
CA GLN A 31 15.59 -7.54 13.58
C GLN A 31 14.74 -6.43 12.94
N GLN A 32 13.90 -5.73 13.71
CA GLN A 32 13.13 -4.58 13.21
C GLN A 32 14.06 -3.46 12.73
N ASN A 33 15.13 -3.18 13.48
CA ASN A 33 16.12 -2.18 13.09
C ASN A 33 16.85 -2.56 11.79
N VAL A 34 17.29 -3.81 11.66
CA VAL A 34 17.92 -4.30 10.43
C VAL A 34 16.98 -4.19 9.25
N GLN A 35 15.72 -4.60 9.41
CA GLN A 35 14.70 -4.50 8.37
C GLN A 35 14.48 -3.05 7.94
N LYS A 36 14.37 -2.12 8.90
CA LYS A 36 14.25 -0.68 8.64
C LYS A 36 15.45 -0.18 7.82
N CYS A 37 16.68 -0.47 8.24
CA CYS A 37 17.88 -0.03 7.54
C CYS A 37 17.95 -0.56 6.10
N GLN A 38 17.58 -1.82 5.86
CA GLN A 38 17.61 -2.39 4.50
C GLN A 38 16.48 -1.85 3.63
N TYR A 39 15.29 -1.63 4.19
CA TYR A 39 14.19 -1.00 3.48
C TYR A 39 14.57 0.41 3.04
N ASP A 40 15.06 1.23 3.99
CA ASP A 40 15.37 2.65 3.74
C ASP A 40 16.44 2.85 2.66
N LYS A 41 17.36 1.90 2.45
CA LYS A 41 18.35 1.94 1.35
C LYS A 41 17.73 1.95 -0.05
N ASN A 42 16.63 1.23 -0.23
CA ASN A 42 16.00 1.01 -1.54
C ASN A 42 14.79 1.91 -1.78
N VAL A 43 14.46 2.81 -0.86
CA VAL A 43 13.30 3.71 -0.98
C VAL A 43 13.61 4.82 -1.99
N ARG A 44 13.00 4.73 -3.18
CA ARG A 44 13.13 5.72 -4.27
C ARG A 44 12.44 7.05 -3.98
N ILE A 45 11.44 7.07 -3.09
CA ILE A 45 10.58 8.23 -2.82
C ILE A 45 10.87 8.72 -1.41
N LYS A 46 11.52 9.87 -1.28
CA LYS A 46 11.70 10.54 0.02
C LYS A 46 10.33 10.88 0.59
N GLU A 47 10.15 10.65 1.88
CA GLU A 47 8.91 11.00 2.58
C GLU A 47 8.64 12.49 2.49
N ASN A 48 7.41 12.86 2.15
CA ASN A 48 6.98 14.25 2.16
C ASN A 48 6.98 14.75 3.60
N LYS A 49 7.81 15.76 3.87
CA LYS A 49 7.93 16.40 5.18
C LYS A 49 6.89 17.50 5.28
N PHE A 50 5.67 17.15 5.68
CA PHE A 50 4.65 18.13 5.97
C PHE A 50 4.89 18.85 7.30
N ALA A 51 4.60 20.14 7.35
CA ALA A 51 4.53 20.94 8.57
C ALA A 51 3.10 20.97 9.13
N ILE A 52 2.97 21.45 10.37
CA ILE A 52 1.67 21.71 10.98
C ILE A 52 1.05 22.93 10.28
N ASN A 53 -0.24 22.87 10.00
CA ASN A 53 -1.05 23.84 9.26
C ASN A 53 -0.79 23.92 7.75
N ASP A 54 -0.01 23.00 7.16
CA ASP A 54 0.13 22.92 5.70
C ASP A 54 -1.21 22.59 5.03
N SER A 55 -1.51 23.30 3.93
CA SER A 55 -2.59 22.95 3.02
C SER A 55 -2.18 21.76 2.17
N ILE A 56 -2.98 20.71 2.19
CA ILE A 56 -2.69 19.43 1.56
C ILE A 56 -3.93 18.87 0.86
N LEU A 57 -3.68 17.90 -0.01
CA LEU A 57 -4.70 17.01 -0.55
C LEU A 57 -4.62 15.68 0.18
N TYR A 58 -5.77 15.17 0.63
CA TYR A 58 -5.86 13.87 1.29
C TYR A 58 -6.84 12.96 0.55
N LEU A 59 -6.53 11.67 0.49
CA LEU A 59 -7.37 10.69 -0.21
C LEU A 59 -8.53 10.23 0.68
N LYS A 60 -9.75 10.40 0.17
CA LYS A 60 -11.00 9.92 0.78
C LYS A 60 -11.88 9.30 -0.30
N ASP A 61 -12.27 8.05 -0.11
CA ASP A 61 -13.16 7.32 -1.03
C ASP A 61 -12.70 7.37 -2.50
N LYS A 62 -11.38 7.28 -2.72
CA LYS A 62 -10.67 7.39 -4.02
C LYS A 62 -10.63 8.80 -4.63
N VAL A 63 -11.24 9.78 -4.00
CA VAL A 63 -11.18 11.19 -4.40
C VAL A 63 -10.17 11.93 -3.53
N TRP A 64 -9.43 12.86 -4.12
CA TRP A 64 -8.54 13.73 -3.37
C TRP A 64 -9.34 14.93 -2.87
N GLU A 65 -9.34 15.20 -1.58
CA GLU A 65 -10.01 16.37 -1.01
C GLU A 65 -8.98 17.30 -0.38
N LYS A 66 -9.26 18.61 -0.37
CA LYS A 66 -8.43 19.60 0.33
C LYS A 66 -8.61 19.48 1.84
N GLY A 67 -7.50 19.57 2.58
CA GLY A 67 -7.49 19.58 4.04
C GLY A 67 -6.24 20.27 4.58
N THR A 68 -6.14 20.35 5.90
CA THR A 68 -4.97 20.91 6.59
C THR A 68 -4.41 19.94 7.62
N ILE A 69 -3.09 19.89 7.77
CA ILE A 69 -2.47 19.02 8.77
C ILE A 69 -2.51 19.70 10.14
N ILE A 70 -3.05 19.00 11.14
CA ILE A 70 -3.09 19.51 12.52
C ILE A 70 -1.89 19.02 13.31
N LYS A 71 -1.57 17.72 13.20
CA LYS A 71 -0.56 17.09 14.06
C LYS A 71 0.07 15.87 13.38
N LYS A 72 1.32 15.60 13.72
CA LYS A 72 2.01 14.33 13.44
C LYS A 72 1.72 13.33 14.55
N CYS A 73 1.33 12.12 14.18
CA CYS A 73 1.14 11.02 15.12
C CYS A 73 2.48 10.49 15.65
N GLU A 74 2.43 9.70 16.73
CA GLU A 74 3.59 8.97 17.25
C GLU A 74 4.06 7.90 16.27
N GLU A 75 3.13 7.27 15.56
CA GLU A 75 3.47 6.30 14.53
C GLU A 75 4.04 6.98 13.30
N PRO A 76 5.08 6.40 12.68
CA PRO A 76 5.76 7.01 11.56
C PRO A 76 4.80 7.22 10.38
N ARG A 77 4.99 8.31 9.65
CA ARG A 77 4.28 8.65 8.40
C ARG A 77 2.77 8.86 8.58
N SER A 78 2.26 8.96 9.80
CA SER A 78 0.84 9.17 10.08
C SER A 78 0.56 10.61 10.53
N PHE A 79 -0.49 11.20 9.97
CA PHE A 79 -0.89 12.58 10.19
C PHE A 79 -2.38 12.66 10.56
N ILE A 80 -2.70 13.64 11.40
CA ILE A 80 -4.08 14.06 11.69
C ILE A 80 -4.40 15.25 10.78
N ILE A 81 -5.45 15.10 10.00
CA ILE A 81 -5.89 16.05 8.98
C ILE A 81 -7.25 16.60 9.34
N LYS A 82 -7.44 17.89 9.12
CA LYS A 82 -8.73 18.59 9.22
C LYS A 82 -9.33 18.76 7.83
N ASN A 83 -10.59 18.37 7.66
CA ASN A 83 -11.35 18.72 6.46
C ASN A 83 -11.98 20.13 6.59
N LYS A 84 -12.51 20.68 5.50
CA LYS A 84 -13.30 21.92 5.45
C LYS A 84 -14.46 21.93 6.46
N ASN A 85 -15.09 20.77 6.68
CA ASN A 85 -16.18 20.59 7.65
C ASN A 85 -15.69 20.42 9.10
N ASN A 86 -14.44 20.80 9.40
CA ASN A 86 -13.78 20.65 10.70
C ASN A 86 -13.66 19.22 11.25
N LYS A 87 -13.98 18.18 10.47
CA LYS A 87 -13.81 16.78 10.86
C LYS A 87 -12.34 16.36 10.82
N LEU A 88 -11.95 15.54 11.79
CA LEU A 88 -10.60 15.02 11.94
C LEU A 88 -10.48 13.63 11.32
N PHE A 89 -9.42 13.42 10.53
CA PHE A 89 -9.11 12.14 9.92
C PHE A 89 -7.65 11.77 10.15
N ARG A 90 -7.40 10.48 10.38
CA ARG A 90 -6.05 9.93 10.43
C ARG A 90 -5.68 9.38 9.05
N ARG A 91 -4.57 9.84 8.47
CA ARG A 91 -4.08 9.37 7.17
C ARG A 91 -2.56 9.21 7.17
N THR A 92 -2.08 8.25 6.40
CA THR A 92 -0.66 8.00 6.15
C THR A 92 -0.12 8.85 5.01
N SER A 93 1.19 9.04 4.95
CA SER A 93 1.90 9.82 3.91
C SER A 93 1.53 9.44 2.46
N ARG A 94 1.20 8.16 2.20
CA ARG A 94 0.72 7.70 0.87
C ARG A 94 -0.62 8.32 0.46
N HIS A 95 -1.45 8.64 1.43
CA HIS A 95 -2.78 9.23 1.26
C HIS A 95 -2.75 10.76 1.36
N VAL A 96 -1.57 11.38 1.34
CA VAL A 96 -1.39 12.83 1.49
C VAL A 96 -0.44 13.37 0.44
N ARG A 97 -0.79 14.49 -0.18
CA ARG A 97 0.04 15.18 -1.18
C ARG A 97 -0.01 16.69 -0.92
N TYR A 98 1.02 17.41 -1.38
CA TYR A 98 0.97 18.87 -1.39
C TYR A 98 -0.12 19.35 -2.35
N ASP A 99 -0.81 20.42 -1.96
CA ASP A 99 -1.69 21.15 -2.87
C ASP A 99 -0.83 22.08 -3.74
N ASN A 100 -0.56 21.67 -4.98
CA ASN A 100 0.23 22.46 -5.93
C ASN A 100 -0.63 23.51 -6.67
N GLY A 101 -1.86 23.82 -6.21
CA GLY A 101 -2.73 24.82 -6.81
C GLY A 101 -3.59 24.34 -7.98
N ASN A 102 -3.13 23.38 -8.80
CA ASN A 102 -3.87 22.89 -9.98
C ASN A 102 -4.83 21.73 -9.67
N PHE A 103 -5.65 21.85 -8.63
CA PHE A 103 -6.56 20.75 -8.26
C PHE A 103 -7.71 20.58 -9.26
N GLU A 104 -8.33 21.68 -9.68
CA GLU A 104 -9.52 21.66 -10.56
C GLU A 104 -9.21 21.15 -11.97
N GLU A 105 -8.03 21.49 -12.51
CA GLU A 105 -7.58 21.00 -13.81
C GLU A 105 -7.39 19.48 -13.84
N ARG A 106 -6.97 18.87 -12.72
CA ARG A 106 -6.71 17.43 -12.64
C ARG A 106 -7.97 16.60 -12.55
N GLU A 107 -8.97 17.03 -11.79
CA GLU A 107 -10.28 16.38 -11.75
C GLU A 107 -10.96 16.43 -13.13
N ASN A 108 -10.84 17.56 -13.83
CA ASN A 108 -11.35 17.69 -15.19
C ASN A 108 -10.64 16.73 -16.18
N ILE A 109 -9.31 16.59 -16.10
CA ILE A 109 -8.55 15.64 -16.92
C ILE A 109 -8.90 14.18 -16.59
N GLU A 110 -9.12 13.84 -15.32
CA GLU A 110 -9.44 12.48 -14.89
C GLU A 110 -10.86 12.07 -15.32
N CYS A 111 -11.85 12.96 -15.14
CA CYS A 111 -13.21 12.81 -15.68
C CYS A 111 -13.23 12.70 -17.22
N GLU A 112 -12.40 13.45 -17.93
CA GLU A 112 -12.27 13.30 -19.39
C GLU A 112 -11.61 11.97 -19.79
N ARG A 113 -10.60 11.51 -19.05
CA ARG A 113 -9.94 10.22 -19.29
C ARG A 113 -10.89 9.05 -19.05
N GLU A 114 -11.73 9.11 -18.02
CA GLU A 114 -12.76 8.11 -17.76
C GLU A 114 -13.82 8.10 -18.87
N ARG A 115 -14.32 9.27 -19.28
CA ARG A 115 -15.21 9.38 -20.46
C ARG A 115 -14.59 8.80 -21.74
N ARG A 116 -13.29 9.04 -21.98
CA ARG A 116 -12.55 8.45 -23.13
C ARG A 116 -12.38 6.93 -23.02
N LYS A 117 -12.20 6.38 -21.80
CA LYS A 117 -12.14 4.93 -21.58
C LYS A 117 -13.49 4.28 -21.82
N GLU A 118 -14.59 4.86 -21.33
CA GLU A 118 -15.95 4.36 -21.56
C GLU A 118 -16.33 4.36 -23.04
N SER A 119 -16.04 5.44 -23.76
CA SER A 119 -16.25 5.51 -25.22
C SER A 119 -15.35 4.53 -26.00
N GLY A 120 -14.12 4.29 -25.53
CA GLY A 120 -13.23 3.26 -26.08
C GLY A 120 -13.66 1.81 -25.78
N ILE A 121 -14.48 1.58 -24.76
CA ILE A 121 -15.08 0.27 -24.45
C ILE A 121 -16.29 0.01 -25.37
N LYS A 122 -17.15 1.02 -25.59
CA LYS A 122 -18.26 0.96 -26.56
C LYS A 122 -17.80 0.64 -27.98
N ASN A 123 -16.64 1.15 -28.40
CA ASN A 123 -16.06 0.89 -29.72
C ASN A 123 -15.30 -0.45 -29.83
N LYS A 124 -15.03 -1.15 -28.72
CA LYS A 124 -14.35 -2.45 -28.70
C LYS A 124 -15.30 -3.64 -28.73
N GLU A 125 -16.59 -3.43 -28.52
CA GLU A 125 -17.60 -4.49 -28.60
C GLU A 125 -17.82 -5.00 -30.03
N THR A 126 -17.36 -4.29 -31.06
CA THR A 126 -17.62 -4.67 -32.46
C THR A 126 -16.50 -5.40 -33.20
N VAL A 127 -15.25 -5.52 -32.72
CA VAL A 127 -14.25 -6.35 -33.43
C VAL A 127 -13.23 -6.96 -32.46
N ILE A 128 -13.32 -8.26 -32.21
CA ILE A 128 -12.21 -9.05 -31.66
C ILE A 128 -11.78 -10.10 -32.69
N SER A 129 -10.89 -9.71 -33.58
CA SER A 129 -9.89 -10.64 -34.13
C SER A 129 -8.56 -9.91 -34.22
N LYS A 130 -7.59 -10.36 -33.42
CA LYS A 130 -6.19 -9.93 -33.54
C LYS A 130 -5.37 -11.11 -34.03
N VAL A 131 -4.80 -10.97 -35.23
CA VAL A 131 -3.77 -11.86 -35.75
C VAL A 131 -2.43 -11.44 -35.15
N SER A 132 -1.78 -12.35 -34.43
CA SER A 132 -0.39 -12.19 -33.99
C SER A 132 0.54 -12.84 -35.02
N ARG A 133 1.74 -12.28 -35.23
CA ARG A 133 2.74 -12.88 -36.14
C ARG A 133 3.12 -14.27 -35.62
N LYS A 134 2.96 -15.25 -36.53
CA LYS A 134 2.92 -16.72 -36.34
C LYS A 134 1.62 -17.26 -35.73
N GLY A 135 0.58 -17.31 -36.56
CA GLY A 135 -0.32 -18.47 -36.75
C GLY A 135 -1.08 -19.09 -35.57
N ARG A 136 -0.95 -18.61 -34.34
CA ARG A 136 -1.57 -19.21 -33.16
C ARG A 136 -2.78 -18.40 -32.71
N ILE A 137 -3.98 -18.96 -32.88
CA ILE A 137 -5.24 -18.39 -32.39
C ILE A 137 -5.44 -18.88 -30.94
N ILE A 138 -5.33 -17.98 -29.96
CA ILE A 138 -5.62 -18.28 -28.55
C ILE A 138 -7.07 -17.88 -28.25
N ARG A 139 -7.96 -18.86 -28.05
CA ARG A 139 -9.31 -18.62 -27.53
C ARG A 139 -9.28 -18.70 -26.01
N LYS A 140 -9.68 -17.64 -25.31
CA LYS A 140 -9.83 -17.66 -23.85
C LYS A 140 -11.12 -18.40 -23.49
N PRO A 141 -11.11 -19.29 -22.48
CA PRO A 141 -12.32 -20.00 -22.07
C PRO A 141 -13.34 -19.03 -21.48
N HIS A 142 -14.62 -19.36 -21.68
CA HIS A 142 -15.73 -18.62 -21.08
C HIS A 142 -15.66 -18.78 -19.56
N ARG A 143 -15.71 -17.65 -18.85
CA ARG A 143 -15.69 -17.65 -17.39
C ARG A 143 -17.10 -18.00 -16.93
N TYR A 144 -17.29 -19.19 -16.37
CA TYR A 144 -18.56 -19.54 -15.73
C TYR A 144 -18.79 -18.62 -14.53
N ILE A 145 -20.00 -18.07 -14.44
CA ILE A 145 -20.51 -17.29 -13.30
C ILE A 145 -20.69 -18.20 -12.10
#